data_AF-A0A7J8ERQ9-F1
#
_entry.id   AF-A0A7J8ERQ9-F1
#
_cell.length_a   1.000
_cell.length_b   1.000
_cell.length_c   1.000
_cell.angle_alpha   90.00
_cell.angle_beta   90.00
_cell.angle_gamma   90.00
#
_symmetry.space_group_name_H-M   'P 1'
#
loop_
_entity.id
_entity.type
_entity.pdbx_description
1 polymer ?
#
loop_
_entity_poly.entity_id
_entity_poly.type
_entity_poly.pdbx_seq_one_letter_code
_entity_poly.pdbx_strand_id
1 'polypeptide(L)' 'MPAPTPSSSPVPTLSPEQQEMLQTFSTQSGMNLEWSQKCLQDNNWDYTRSAQAFTHLKAKGEIPEVAFIK' A
#
# COMPACT_ATOMS: atom_id res chain seq x y z
N MET A 1 -11.86 37.78 -15.30
CA MET A 1 -11.13 37.47 -14.06
C MET A 1 -11.26 35.99 -13.78
N PRO A 2 -10.18 35.20 -13.68
CA PRO A 2 -10.26 33.84 -13.15
C PRO A 2 -9.68 33.76 -11.73
N ALA A 3 -10.54 33.45 -10.78
CA ALA A 3 -10.27 32.85 -9.47
C ALA A 3 -11.57 32.09 -9.08
N PRO A 4 -11.54 30.97 -8.32
CA PRO A 4 -10.49 30.53 -7.40
C PRO A 4 -9.95 29.12 -7.71
N THR A 5 -8.69 28.87 -7.37
CA THR A 5 -8.21 27.53 -7.06
C THR A 5 -9.10 26.91 -5.98
N PRO A 6 -9.75 25.75 -6.20
CA PRO A 6 -10.13 24.96 -5.05
C PRO A 6 -8.82 24.45 -4.48
N SER A 7 -8.45 25.04 -3.36
CA SER A 7 -7.54 24.49 -2.37
C SER A 7 -7.95 23.05 -2.10
N SER A 8 -7.48 22.11 -2.91
CA SER A 8 -7.49 20.70 -2.55
C SER A 8 -6.33 20.56 -1.59
N SER A 9 -6.67 20.67 -0.30
CA SER A 9 -5.81 20.33 0.81
C SER A 9 -4.92 19.15 0.41
N PRO A 10 -3.60 19.18 0.66
CA PRO A 10 -2.79 17.99 0.51
C PRO A 10 -3.35 17.03 1.55
N VAL A 11 -4.22 16.13 1.12
CA VAL A 11 -4.58 14.98 1.94
C VAL A 11 -3.22 14.41 2.33
N PRO A 12 -2.87 14.21 3.61
CA PRO A 12 -1.65 13.51 3.98
C PRO A 12 -1.88 12.02 3.65
N THR A 13 -2.05 11.75 2.37
CA THR A 13 -2.41 10.47 1.78
C THR A 13 -1.31 10.25 0.79
N LEU A 14 -0.24 9.62 1.28
CA LEU A 14 0.77 8.90 0.52
C LEU A 14 1.30 9.54 -0.76
N SER A 15 2.62 9.71 -0.84
CA SER A 15 3.27 10.13 -2.08
C SER A 15 2.77 9.29 -3.27
N PRO A 16 2.66 9.85 -4.49
CA PRO A 16 2.25 9.09 -5.67
C PRO A 16 3.04 7.79 -5.84
N GLU A 17 4.33 7.83 -5.49
CA GLU A 17 5.23 6.68 -5.46
C GLU A 17 4.78 5.60 -4.45
N GLN A 18 4.36 6.01 -3.24
CA GLN A 18 3.81 5.12 -2.23
C GLN A 18 2.49 4.48 -2.69
N GLN A 19 1.61 5.24 -3.33
CA GLN A 19 0.35 4.71 -3.87
C GLN A 19 0.60 3.70 -5.00
N GLU A 20 1.56 3.98 -5.89
CA GLU A 20 1.96 3.04 -6.94
C GLU A 20 2.57 1.76 -6.34
N MET A 21 3.41 1.90 -5.32
CA MET A 21 3.95 0.77 -4.58
C MET A 21 2.86 -0.05 -3.92
N LEU A 22 1.84 0.58 -3.33
CA LEU A 22 0.69 -0.14 -2.78
C LEU A 22 -0.10 -0.92 -3.80
N GLN A 23 -0.44 -0.28 -4.92
CA GLN A 23 -1.19 -0.93 -5.99
C GLN A 23 -0.39 -2.06 -6.62
N THR A 24 0.91 -1.84 -6.83
CA THR A 24 1.83 -2.86 -7.35
C THR A 24 1.95 -4.02 -6.38
N PHE A 25 2.10 -3.73 -5.08
CA PHE A 25 2.16 -4.73 -4.04
C PHE A 25 0.86 -5.53 -3.98
N SER A 26 -0.28 -4.86 -3.86
CA SER A 26 -1.61 -5.45 -3.89
C SER A 26 -1.82 -6.33 -5.13
N THR A 27 -1.26 -5.94 -6.28
CA THR A 27 -1.36 -6.71 -7.53
C THR A 27 -0.43 -7.93 -7.54
N GLN A 28 0.85 -7.78 -7.21
CA GLN A 28 1.81 -8.90 -7.16
C GLN A 28 1.47 -9.91 -6.07
N SER A 29 1.13 -9.40 -4.89
CA SER A 29 0.81 -10.17 -3.71
C SER A 29 -0.61 -10.71 -3.74
N GLY A 30 -1.49 -10.17 -4.59
CA GLY A 30 -2.94 -10.40 -4.51
C GLY A 30 -3.57 -9.82 -3.24
N MET A 31 -2.82 -8.99 -2.50
CA MET A 31 -3.20 -8.48 -1.19
C MET A 31 -4.11 -7.25 -1.33
N ASN A 32 -4.88 -6.87 -0.31
CA ASN A 32 -5.65 -5.66 -0.24
C ASN A 32 -4.72 -4.43 -0.09
N LEU A 33 -5.20 -3.24 -0.48
CA LEU A 33 -4.47 -1.99 -0.36
C LEU A 33 -4.14 -1.63 1.10
N GLU A 34 -5.05 -1.85 2.04
CA GLU A 34 -4.87 -1.57 3.47
C GLU A 34 -3.75 -2.42 4.06
N TRP A 35 -3.71 -3.69 3.69
CA TRP A 35 -2.69 -4.62 4.13
C TRP A 35 -1.34 -4.41 3.45
N SER A 36 -1.36 -4.08 2.16
CA SER A 36 -0.18 -3.62 1.42
C SER A 36 0.39 -2.36 2.08
N GLN A 37 -0.49 -1.47 2.56
CA GLN A 37 -0.13 -0.23 3.25
C GLN A 37 0.53 -0.49 4.57
N LYS A 38 -0.05 -1.38 5.37
CA LYS A 38 0.56 -1.81 6.63
C LYS A 38 1.95 -2.40 6.38
N CYS A 39 2.07 -3.37 5.47
CA CYS A 39 3.36 -3.99 5.16
C CYS A 39 4.39 -2.95 4.71
N LEU A 40 4.01 -2.04 3.82
CA LEU A 40 4.91 -0.98 3.36
C LEU A 40 5.28 -0.02 4.49
N GLN A 41 4.32 0.47 5.27
CA GLN A 41 4.58 1.37 6.40
C GLN A 41 5.49 0.73 7.47
N ASP A 42 5.24 -0.53 7.85
CA ASP A 42 6.04 -1.29 8.82
C ASP A 42 7.48 -1.56 8.32
N ASN A 43 7.68 -1.54 7.00
CA ASN A 43 8.98 -1.74 6.37
C ASN A 43 9.60 -0.43 5.84
N ASN A 44 9.17 0.74 6.31
CA ASN A 44 9.68 2.05 5.87
C ASN A 44 9.47 2.33 4.38
N TRP A 45 8.37 1.83 3.82
CA TRP A 45 8.04 1.88 2.40
C TRP A 45 9.04 1.16 1.50
N ASP A 46 9.74 0.16 2.04
CA ASP A 46 10.68 -0.64 1.26
C ASP A 46 9.92 -1.75 0.51
N TYR A 47 9.77 -1.61 -0.80
CA TYR A 47 9.03 -2.57 -1.65
C TYR A 47 9.54 -4.00 -1.46
N THR A 48 10.87 -4.14 -1.57
CA THR A 48 11.56 -5.43 -1.57
C THR A 48 11.39 -6.11 -0.23
N ARG A 49 11.63 -5.37 0.85
CA ARG A 49 11.50 -5.90 2.21
C ARG A 49 10.05 -6.21 2.56
N SER A 50 9.13 -5.35 2.18
CA SER A 50 7.69 -5.58 2.35
C SER A 50 7.26 -6.84 1.62
N ALA A 51 7.73 -7.05 0.38
CA ALA A 51 7.29 -8.15 -0.46
C ALA A 51 7.80 -9.49 0.06
N GLN A 52 9.04 -9.49 0.57
CA GLN A 52 9.61 -10.64 1.26
C GLN A 52 8.89 -10.93 2.58
N ALA A 53 8.65 -9.91 3.42
CA ALA A 53 7.93 -10.07 4.68
C ALA A 53 6.52 -10.61 4.44
N PHE A 54 5.81 -10.04 3.47
CA PHE A 54 4.50 -10.50 3.03
C PHE A 54 4.54 -11.93 2.51
N THR A 55 5.47 -12.28 1.63
CA THR A 55 5.55 -13.63 1.08
C THR A 55 5.80 -14.65 2.19
N HIS A 56 6.64 -14.31 3.16
CA HIS A 56 6.92 -15.14 4.33
C HIS A 56 5.69 -15.32 5.24
N LEU A 57 5.00 -14.22 5.56
CA LEU A 57 3.76 -14.24 6.35
C LEU A 57 2.65 -15.01 5.60
N LYS A 58 2.53 -14.83 4.28
CA LYS A 58 1.57 -15.57 3.43
C LYS A 58 1.88 -17.07 3.48
N ALA A 59 3.14 -17.44 3.25
CA ALA A 59 3.57 -18.83 3.20
C ALA A 59 3.34 -19.55 4.55
N LYS A 60 3.44 -18.82 5.65
CA LYS A 60 3.09 -19.31 6.99
C LYS A 60 1.59 -19.35 7.28
N GLY A 61 0.74 -18.76 6.43
CA GLY A 61 -0.68 -18.61 6.68
C GLY A 61 -1.01 -17.58 7.77
N GLU A 62 -0.07 -16.70 8.12
CA GLU A 62 -0.29 -15.61 9.09
C GLU A 62 -1.03 -14.41 8.47
N ILE A 63 -1.19 -14.41 7.15
CA ILE A 63 -1.93 -13.38 6.44
C ILE A 63 -3.40 -13.80 6.35
N PRO A 64 -4.31 -13.04 6.98
CA PRO A 64 -5.72 -13.40 6.97
C PRO A 64 -6.31 -13.24 5.57
N GLU A 65 -7.38 -13.98 5.27
CA GLU A 65 -8.04 -13.93 3.96
C GLU A 65 -8.56 -12.52 3.61
N VAL A 66 -8.88 -11.71 4.63
CA VAL A 66 -9.24 -10.28 4.45
C VAL A 66 -8.13 -9.47 3.80
N ALA A 67 -6.88 -9.91 3.93
CA ALA A 67 -5.78 -9.33 3.23
C ALA A 67 -5.77 -9.68 1.75
N PHE A 68 -6.60 -10.58 1.23
CA PHE A 68 -6.74 -10.86 -0.21
C PHE A 68 -8.05 -10.33 -0.80
N ILE A 69 -8.96 -9.82 0.05
CA ILE A 69 -10.21 -9.20 -0.37
C ILE A 69 -9.86 -7.82 -0.91
N LYS A 70 -9.91 -7.60 -2.22
CA LYS A 70 -9.64 -6.30 -2.87
C LYS A 70 -10.87 -5.39 -2.90
#